data_AF-A0A940WU60-F1
#
_entry.id   AF-A0A940WU60-F1
#
_cell.length_a   1.000
_cell.length_b   1.000
_cell.length_c   1.000
_cell.angle_alpha   90.00
_cell.angle_beta   90.00
_cell.angle_gamma   90.00
#
_symmetry.space_group_name_H-M   'P 1'
#
loop_
_entity.id
_entity.type
_entity.pdbx_description
1 polymer ?
#
loop_
_entity_poly.entity_id
_entity_poly.type
_entity_poly.pdbx_seq_one_letter_code
_entity_poly.pdbx_strand_id
1 'polypeptide(L)'
;MDEQIGREHPIDVALTSPEGQVTTDLLDRVRRTPGVERAIPVDGAVARVAGLDEAIPVVTAPAEEQVARDGGAFARVEPGRIRIDSEAFGKGLSLRPGDRVTVRVGDRRARLQVAFGTGWGPAGVVAPETLATLTDAAEPHAIWIRASSDADAARLGADLDELADPVGATIENGLRTWESLDQQLGIYTWSALGLLGIAVVIALIGIANTLGLSVLERAREHAMLRALGLTRRHLRRMLAAEAVLMSVVATLLGTVIGVGFAWVGYKTFVTRALSDASMQIPWLSLGVVVLIAGMAGLLAAVLPARRAARVTPAAGLSLD
;
A
#
# COMPACT_ATOMS: atom_id res chain seq x y z
N MET A 1 -1.82 -1.99 -8.54
CA MET A 1 -1.64 -1.04 -7.42
C MET A 1 -1.25 0.30 -8.00
N ASP A 2 -0.18 0.37 -8.79
CA ASP A 2 0.29 1.59 -9.48
C ASP A 2 -0.77 2.33 -10.30
N GLU A 3 -1.66 1.63 -10.99
CA GLU A 3 -2.73 2.27 -11.79
C GLU A 3 -3.85 2.87 -10.91
N GLN A 4 -4.10 2.29 -9.74
CA GLN A 4 -5.08 2.79 -8.78
C GLN A 4 -4.49 3.96 -7.98
N ILE A 5 -3.20 3.86 -7.64
CA ILE A 5 -2.36 4.90 -7.04
C ILE A 5 -2.30 6.14 -7.95
N GLY A 6 -2.07 5.95 -9.26
CA GLY A 6 -2.08 7.06 -10.21
C GLY A 6 -3.42 7.78 -10.30
N ARG A 7 -4.54 7.11 -10.00
CA ARG A 7 -5.87 7.75 -9.96
C ARG A 7 -6.10 8.58 -8.69
N GLU A 8 -5.57 8.13 -7.55
CA GLU A 8 -5.74 8.83 -6.27
C GLU A 8 -4.75 9.99 -6.11
N HIS A 9 -3.51 9.86 -6.62
CA HIS A 9 -2.57 10.96 -6.75
C HIS A 9 -2.03 11.05 -8.17
N PRO A 10 -2.72 11.79 -9.03
CA PRO A 10 -2.36 11.91 -10.43
C PRO A 10 -1.11 12.77 -10.65
N ILE A 11 -0.68 13.55 -9.66
CA ILE A 11 0.51 14.41 -9.73
C ILE A 11 1.44 14.06 -8.57
N ASP A 12 2.76 14.13 -8.81
CA ASP A 12 3.75 13.86 -7.75
C ASP A 12 3.78 14.97 -6.72
N VAL A 13 3.86 16.22 -7.19
CA VAL A 13 3.83 17.42 -6.36
C VAL A 13 3.04 18.53 -7.06
N ALA A 14 2.16 19.18 -6.32
CA ALA A 14 1.48 20.39 -6.78
C ALA A 14 1.84 21.56 -5.86
N LEU A 15 2.35 22.64 -6.44
CA LEU A 15 2.57 23.90 -5.75
C LEU A 15 1.46 24.85 -6.18
N THR A 16 0.65 25.33 -5.24
CA THR A 16 -0.51 26.17 -5.52
C THR A 16 -0.40 27.48 -4.74
N SER A 17 -0.50 28.62 -5.42
CA SER A 17 -0.54 29.93 -4.77
C SER A 17 -1.99 30.42 -4.63
N PRO A 18 -2.48 30.64 -3.40
CA PRO A 18 -3.88 31.04 -3.16
C PRO A 18 -4.15 32.51 -3.49
N GLU A 19 -3.15 33.40 -3.35
CA GLU A 19 -3.35 34.85 -3.44
C GLU A 19 -2.59 35.50 -4.61
N GLY A 20 -1.53 34.87 -5.12
CA GLY A 20 -0.64 35.43 -6.14
C GLY A 20 -0.51 34.56 -7.38
N GLN A 21 -0.06 35.18 -8.48
CA GLN A 21 0.39 34.42 -9.64
C GLN A 21 1.76 33.79 -9.36
N VAL A 22 1.95 32.59 -9.87
CA VAL A 22 3.23 31.92 -9.94
C VAL A 22 4.09 32.63 -10.98
N THR A 23 5.24 33.16 -10.53
CA THR A 23 6.17 33.85 -11.43
C THR A 23 6.96 32.86 -12.30
N THR A 24 7.40 33.33 -13.47
CA THR A 24 8.33 32.58 -14.33
C THR A 24 9.65 32.27 -13.62
N ASP A 25 10.10 33.14 -12.71
CA ASP A 25 11.30 32.88 -11.89
C ASP A 25 11.10 31.67 -10.97
N LEU A 26 9.96 31.60 -10.28
CA LEU A 26 9.63 30.46 -9.42
C LEU A 26 9.55 29.16 -10.24
N LEU A 27 8.88 29.19 -11.40
CA LEU A 27 8.81 28.04 -12.30
C LEU A 27 10.20 27.57 -12.75
N ASP A 28 11.09 28.49 -13.10
CA ASP A 28 12.46 28.16 -13.52
C ASP A 28 13.31 27.62 -12.37
N ARG A 29 13.10 28.11 -11.14
CA ARG A 29 13.74 27.56 -9.94
C ARG A 29 13.25 26.13 -9.68
N VAL A 30 11.94 25.89 -9.72
CA VAL A 30 11.35 24.55 -9.57
C VAL A 30 11.89 23.57 -10.63
N ARG A 31 12.01 23.99 -11.90
CA ARG A 31 12.58 23.15 -12.97
C ARG A 31 14.04 22.79 -12.76
N ARG A 32 14.79 23.58 -12.00
CA ARG A 32 16.20 23.34 -11.69
C ARG A 32 16.40 22.55 -10.39
N THR A 33 15.33 22.34 -9.61
CA THR A 33 15.40 21.56 -8.38
C THR A 33 15.76 20.10 -8.68
N PRO A 34 16.79 19.53 -8.03
CA PRO A 34 17.13 18.12 -8.20
C PRO A 34 15.94 17.20 -7.92
N GLY A 35 15.72 16.20 -8.79
CA GLY A 35 14.59 15.28 -8.67
C GLY A 35 13.32 15.73 -9.39
N VAL A 36 13.29 16.93 -10.00
CA VAL A 36 12.21 17.35 -10.91
C VAL A 36 12.50 16.86 -12.32
N GLU A 37 11.65 15.99 -12.86
CA GLU A 37 11.69 15.56 -14.26
C GLU A 37 11.00 16.60 -15.15
N ARG A 38 9.82 17.07 -14.72
CA ARG A 38 9.01 18.02 -15.50
C ARG A 38 8.19 18.92 -14.59
N ALA A 39 8.06 20.18 -14.96
CA ALA A 39 7.18 21.13 -14.29
C ALA A 39 6.47 22.04 -15.30
N ILE A 40 5.16 22.13 -15.17
CA ILE A 40 4.30 22.96 -16.02
C ILE A 40 3.60 24.04 -15.18
N PRO A 41 3.47 25.27 -15.71
CA PRO A 41 2.56 26.25 -15.14
C PRO A 41 1.13 25.81 -15.42
N VAL A 42 0.24 26.12 -14.49
CA VAL A 42 -1.18 25.84 -14.57
C VAL A 42 -1.93 27.16 -14.42
N ASP A 43 -2.57 27.56 -15.51
CA ASP A 43 -3.27 28.83 -15.60
C ASP A 43 -4.63 28.75 -14.92
N GLY A 44 -5.03 29.85 -14.29
CA GLY A 44 -6.29 29.93 -13.57
C GLY A 44 -6.66 31.35 -13.19
N ALA A 45 -7.61 31.44 -12.28
CA ALA A 45 -7.91 32.67 -11.56
C ALA A 45 -8.44 32.35 -10.17
N VAL A 46 -8.22 33.25 -9.22
CA VAL A 46 -8.78 33.13 -7.87
C VAL A 46 -10.29 33.33 -7.92
N ALA A 47 -11.04 32.33 -7.46
CA ALA A 47 -12.49 32.32 -7.46
C ALA A 47 -13.07 32.15 -6.05
N ARG A 48 -14.18 32.82 -5.76
CA ARG A 48 -15.03 32.46 -4.62
C ARG A 48 -16.03 31.40 -5.07
N VAL A 49 -15.98 30.23 -4.45
CA VAL A 49 -16.90 29.13 -4.69
C VAL A 49 -17.92 29.09 -3.54
N ALA A 50 -19.20 29.19 -3.87
CA ALA A 50 -20.25 29.08 -2.86
C ALA A 50 -20.18 27.71 -2.15
N GLY A 51 -20.03 27.73 -0.82
CA GLY A 51 -19.84 26.53 0.00
C GLY A 51 -18.40 26.28 0.46
N LEU A 52 -17.46 27.12 0.03
CA LEU A 52 -16.11 27.24 0.60
C LEU A 52 -15.98 28.61 1.29
N ASP A 53 -15.26 28.63 2.42
CA ASP A 53 -15.07 29.84 3.22
C ASP A 53 -14.04 30.78 2.59
N GLU A 54 -13.02 30.21 1.94
CA GLU A 54 -11.92 30.94 1.33
C GLU A 54 -12.01 30.96 -0.21
N ALA A 55 -11.38 31.97 -0.81
CA ALA A 55 -11.22 32.00 -2.25
C ALA A 55 -10.13 31.01 -2.65
N ILE A 56 -10.37 30.26 -3.73
CA ILE A 56 -9.45 29.22 -4.18
C ILE A 56 -9.06 29.47 -5.64
N PRO A 57 -7.86 29.07 -6.06
CA PRO A 57 -7.53 29.02 -7.47
C PRO A 57 -8.47 28.08 -8.22
N VAL A 58 -9.08 28.57 -9.30
CA VAL A 58 -9.79 27.75 -10.28
C VAL A 58 -8.96 27.71 -11.54
N VAL A 59 -8.47 26.53 -11.88
CA VAL A 59 -7.40 26.32 -12.85
C VAL A 59 -7.85 25.43 -14.00
N THR A 60 -7.11 25.50 -15.09
CA THR A 60 -7.21 24.56 -16.21
C THR A 60 -5.81 24.12 -16.60
N ALA A 61 -5.68 22.85 -16.98
CA ALA A 61 -4.41 22.28 -17.39
C ALA A 61 -4.64 21.49 -18.68
N PRO A 62 -4.40 22.07 -19.85
CA PRO A 62 -4.49 21.37 -21.13
C PRO A 62 -3.21 20.60 -21.50
N ALA A 63 -2.16 20.72 -20.67
CA ALA A 63 -0.87 20.05 -20.83
C ALA A 63 -0.58 19.06 -19.68
N GLU A 64 -1.62 18.66 -18.95
CA GLU A 64 -1.60 17.78 -17.79
C GLU A 64 -0.90 16.45 -18.06
N GLU A 65 -0.99 15.91 -19.28
CA GLU A 65 -0.42 14.61 -19.64
C GLU A 65 1.12 14.59 -19.47
N GLN A 66 1.76 15.75 -19.53
CA GLN A 66 3.21 15.88 -19.37
C GLN A 66 3.67 15.58 -17.94
N VAL A 67 2.79 15.81 -16.95
CA VAL A 67 3.13 15.70 -15.52
C VAL A 67 2.31 14.63 -14.79
N ALA A 68 1.17 14.23 -15.37
CA ALA A 68 0.25 13.31 -14.73
C ALA A 68 0.67 11.83 -14.84
N ARG A 69 0.51 11.06 -13.75
CA ARG A 69 0.73 9.61 -13.70
C ARG A 69 -0.38 8.79 -14.36
N ASP A 70 -1.62 9.28 -14.31
CA ASP A 70 -2.82 8.62 -14.87
C ASP A 70 -3.10 9.01 -16.33
N GLY A 71 -2.19 9.73 -16.97
CA GLY A 71 -2.41 10.28 -18.30
C GLY A 71 -3.41 11.44 -18.32
N GLY A 72 -3.61 12.15 -17.19
CA GLY A 72 -4.30 13.43 -17.15
C GLY A 72 -5.81 13.38 -16.95
N ALA A 73 -6.37 12.21 -16.65
CA ALA A 73 -7.82 12.02 -16.59
C ALA A 73 -8.49 12.91 -15.51
N PHE A 74 -7.78 13.22 -14.44
CA PHE A 74 -8.28 14.14 -13.41
C PHE A 74 -8.48 15.58 -13.92
N ALA A 75 -7.66 16.08 -14.85
CA ALA A 75 -7.75 17.47 -15.33
C ALA A 75 -8.64 17.63 -16.57
N ARG A 76 -8.97 16.52 -17.26
CA ARG A 76 -9.99 16.50 -18.33
C ARG A 76 -11.40 16.61 -17.76
N VAL A 77 -11.87 17.85 -17.58
CA VAL A 77 -13.19 18.16 -17.03
C VAL A 77 -14.16 18.53 -18.15
N GLU A 78 -15.40 18.03 -18.07
CA GLU A 78 -16.47 18.44 -18.99
C GLU A 78 -16.86 19.91 -18.76
N PRO A 79 -17.21 20.68 -19.81
CA PRO A 79 -17.70 22.05 -19.65
C PRO A 79 -18.90 22.12 -18.70
N GLY A 80 -18.89 23.11 -17.78
CA GLY A 80 -19.94 23.27 -16.77
C GLY A 80 -19.75 22.42 -15.51
N ARG A 81 -18.63 21.69 -15.37
CA ARG A 81 -18.23 21.03 -14.12
C ARG A 81 -17.00 21.67 -13.50
N ILE A 82 -16.88 21.52 -12.19
CA ILE A 82 -15.69 21.84 -11.40
C ILE A 82 -15.29 20.62 -10.58
N ARG A 83 -14.02 20.22 -10.70
CA ARG A 83 -13.45 19.18 -9.85
C ARG A 83 -12.75 19.80 -8.66
N ILE A 84 -13.02 19.28 -7.48
CA ILE A 84 -12.43 19.76 -6.23
C ILE A 84 -11.68 18.60 -5.57
N ASP A 85 -10.49 18.88 -5.08
CA ASP A 85 -9.71 17.93 -4.29
C ASP A 85 -10.33 17.79 -2.89
N SER A 86 -10.98 16.66 -2.62
CA SER A 86 -11.68 16.48 -1.34
C SER A 86 -10.73 16.33 -0.15
N GLU A 87 -9.48 15.93 -0.36
CA GLU A 87 -8.50 15.79 0.74
C GLU A 87 -7.94 17.15 1.13
N ALA A 88 -7.60 17.99 0.14
CA ALA A 88 -7.04 19.31 0.37
C ALA A 88 -7.98 20.25 1.18
N PHE A 89 -9.30 20.07 1.06
CA PHE A 89 -10.28 20.87 1.79
C PHE A 89 -10.93 20.14 3.00
N GLY A 90 -10.54 18.88 3.23
CA GLY A 90 -10.88 18.11 4.44
C GLY A 90 -12.39 17.85 4.69
N LYS A 91 -12.71 17.45 5.93
CA LYS A 91 -14.09 17.11 6.38
C LYS A 91 -15.01 18.33 6.58
N GLY A 92 -14.53 19.55 6.33
CA GLY A 92 -15.28 20.80 6.45
C GLY A 92 -16.10 21.16 5.21
N LEU A 93 -15.97 20.40 4.12
CA LEU A 93 -16.73 20.65 2.89
C LEU A 93 -18.23 20.45 3.11
N SER A 94 -19.00 21.52 2.97
CA SER A 94 -20.47 21.46 2.94
C SER A 94 -21.02 20.96 1.59
N LEU A 95 -20.13 20.71 0.63
CA LEU A 95 -20.44 20.33 -0.75
C LEU A 95 -20.55 18.81 -0.90
N ARG A 96 -21.43 18.37 -1.80
CA ARG A 96 -21.59 16.96 -2.20
C ARG A 96 -21.33 16.79 -3.70
N PRO A 97 -20.91 15.60 -4.15
CA PRO A 97 -20.83 15.30 -5.58
C PRO A 97 -22.18 15.52 -6.24
N GLY A 98 -22.19 16.23 -7.37
CA GLY A 98 -23.40 16.57 -8.12
C GLY A 98 -24.06 17.89 -7.75
N ASP A 99 -23.66 18.53 -6.63
CA ASP A 99 -24.17 19.85 -6.24
C ASP A 99 -23.87 20.91 -7.29
N ARG A 100 -24.74 21.92 -7.39
CA ARG A 100 -24.54 23.06 -8.28
C ARG A 100 -24.15 24.30 -7.51
N VAL A 101 -22.87 24.64 -7.56
CA VAL A 101 -22.27 25.79 -6.88
C VAL A 101 -22.13 26.98 -7.81
N THR A 102 -22.16 28.18 -7.25
CA THR A 102 -21.81 29.39 -8.00
C THR A 102 -20.33 29.67 -7.79
N VAL A 103 -19.59 29.75 -8.89
CA VAL A 103 -18.17 30.10 -8.92
C VAL A 103 -18.08 31.52 -9.46
N ARG A 104 -17.41 32.42 -8.73
CA ARG A 104 -17.28 33.83 -9.10
C ARG A 104 -15.81 34.24 -9.13
N VAL A 105 -15.39 34.81 -10.27
CA VAL A 105 -14.07 35.41 -10.49
C VAL A 105 -14.30 36.89 -10.83
N GLY A 106 -13.85 37.80 -9.96
CA GLY A 106 -14.21 39.23 -10.09
C GLY A 106 -15.73 39.44 -10.16
N ASP A 107 -16.21 40.06 -11.23
CA ASP A 107 -17.64 40.30 -11.49
C ASP A 107 -18.32 39.19 -12.29
N ARG A 108 -17.53 38.26 -12.87
CA ARG A 108 -18.06 37.14 -13.67
C ARG A 108 -18.42 35.98 -12.77
N ARG A 109 -19.51 35.29 -13.11
CA ARG A 109 -19.98 34.10 -12.38
C ARG A 109 -20.49 33.02 -13.32
N ALA A 110 -20.23 31.77 -12.96
CA ALA A 110 -20.79 30.60 -13.60
C ALA A 110 -21.38 29.65 -12.56
N ARG A 111 -22.38 28.87 -12.95
CA ARG A 111 -22.95 27.82 -12.10
C ARG A 111 -22.42 26.48 -12.56
N LEU A 112 -21.60 25.83 -11.73
CA LEU A 112 -20.88 24.62 -12.07
C LEU A 112 -21.37 23.45 -11.22
N GLN A 113 -21.38 22.26 -11.80
CA GLN A 113 -21.63 21.03 -11.07
C GLN A 113 -20.34 20.52 -10.42
N VAL A 114 -20.39 20.21 -9.13
CA VAL A 114 -19.26 19.73 -8.34
C VAL A 114 -19.02 18.25 -8.63
N ALA A 115 -17.76 17.92 -8.90
CA ALA A 115 -17.25 16.56 -8.87
C ALA A 115 -16.03 16.52 -7.93
N PHE A 116 -15.77 15.38 -7.29
CA PHE A 116 -14.60 15.22 -6.43
C PHE A 116 -13.52 14.36 -7.09
N GLY A 117 -12.30 14.61 -6.66
CA GLY A 117 -11.15 13.73 -6.81
C GLY A 117 -10.12 14.09 -5.74
N THR A 118 -8.89 13.65 -5.91
CA THR A 118 -7.82 13.79 -4.91
C THR A 118 -6.46 13.95 -5.60
N GLY A 119 -5.50 14.50 -4.86
CA GLY A 119 -4.07 14.42 -5.18
C GLY A 119 -3.54 15.48 -6.14
N TRP A 120 -4.18 16.65 -6.23
CA TRP A 120 -3.65 17.82 -6.94
C TRP A 120 -3.66 19.12 -6.13
N GLY A 121 -4.17 19.08 -4.88
CA GLY A 121 -4.08 20.18 -3.93
C GLY A 121 -5.28 21.13 -3.93
N PRO A 122 -5.19 22.27 -3.22
CA PRO A 122 -6.32 23.16 -2.94
C PRO A 122 -6.70 24.06 -4.14
N ALA A 123 -6.96 23.44 -5.29
CA ALA A 123 -7.40 24.11 -6.51
C ALA A 123 -8.62 23.41 -7.12
N GLY A 124 -9.53 24.21 -7.67
CA GLY A 124 -10.65 23.72 -8.46
C GLY A 124 -10.25 23.55 -9.92
N VAL A 125 -10.42 22.37 -10.52
CA VAL A 125 -10.08 22.14 -11.93
C VAL A 125 -11.33 22.23 -12.80
N VAL A 126 -11.26 23.00 -13.88
CA VAL A 126 -12.36 23.20 -14.85
C VAL A 126 -11.89 23.03 -16.29
N ALA A 127 -12.85 22.81 -17.18
CA ALA A 127 -12.60 22.80 -18.62
C ALA A 127 -12.03 24.16 -19.09
N PRO A 128 -11.12 24.20 -20.08
CA PRO A 128 -10.58 25.45 -20.60
C PRO A 128 -11.66 26.44 -21.05
N GLU A 129 -12.73 25.94 -21.66
CA GLU A 129 -13.87 26.75 -22.11
C GLU A 129 -14.63 27.35 -20.93
N THR A 130 -14.72 26.61 -19.82
CA THR A 130 -15.37 27.11 -18.60
C THR A 130 -14.53 28.21 -17.95
N LEU A 131 -13.20 28.04 -17.89
CA LEU A 131 -12.31 29.08 -17.37
C LEU A 131 -12.39 30.37 -18.20
N ALA A 132 -12.42 30.26 -19.53
CA ALA A 132 -12.56 31.41 -20.42
C ALA A 132 -13.88 32.20 -20.22
N THR A 133 -14.96 31.55 -19.74
CA THR A 133 -16.18 32.27 -19.36
C THR A 133 -16.06 33.03 -18.04
N LEU A 134 -15.14 32.61 -17.16
CA LEU A 134 -14.92 33.18 -15.84
C LEU A 134 -13.89 34.31 -15.85
N THR A 135 -12.88 34.28 -16.73
CA THR A 135 -11.85 35.31 -16.84
C THR A 135 -11.30 35.42 -18.27
N ASP A 136 -10.90 36.62 -18.68
CA ASP A 136 -10.14 36.86 -19.93
C ASP A 136 -8.61 36.92 -19.68
N ALA A 137 -8.21 37.01 -18.42
CA ALA A 137 -6.82 37.10 -17.98
C ALA A 137 -6.54 35.93 -17.04
N ALA A 138 -6.36 34.73 -17.61
CA ALA A 138 -5.90 33.58 -16.84
C ALA A 138 -4.39 33.73 -16.60
N GLU A 139 -3.96 33.62 -15.35
CA GLU A 139 -2.57 33.70 -14.93
C GLU A 139 -2.16 32.39 -14.26
N PRO A 140 -0.88 32.00 -14.30
CA PRO A 140 -0.40 30.80 -13.60
C PRO A 140 -0.67 30.90 -12.10
N HIS A 141 -1.46 30.00 -11.52
CA HIS A 141 -1.70 29.93 -10.07
C HIS A 141 -1.19 28.64 -9.44
N ALA A 142 -0.82 27.64 -10.24
CA ALA A 142 -0.17 26.44 -9.75
C ALA A 142 1.00 26.02 -10.65
N ILE A 143 1.91 25.25 -10.07
CA ILE A 143 2.92 24.46 -10.79
C ILE A 143 2.64 23.01 -10.48
N TRP A 144 2.42 22.22 -11.52
CA TRP A 144 2.34 20.77 -11.39
C TRP A 144 3.67 20.15 -11.80
N ILE A 145 4.13 19.22 -10.97
CA ILE A 145 5.49 18.70 -11.01
C ILE A 145 5.42 17.18 -11.10
N ARG A 146 6.18 16.64 -12.05
CA ARG A 146 6.55 15.22 -12.13
C ARG A 146 7.97 15.06 -11.61
N ALA A 147 8.12 14.18 -10.63
CA ALA A 147 9.41 13.83 -10.07
C ALA A 147 10.08 12.75 -10.92
N SER A 148 11.41 12.75 -10.95
CA SER A 148 12.17 11.67 -11.56
C SER A 148 11.99 10.38 -10.75
N SER A 149 12.11 9.23 -11.41
CA SER A 149 11.90 7.92 -10.76
C SER A 149 12.87 7.61 -9.62
N ASP A 150 14.00 8.32 -9.58
CA ASP A 150 15.07 8.21 -8.58
C ASP A 150 15.04 9.34 -7.53
N ALA A 151 14.05 10.24 -7.59
CA ALA A 151 13.95 11.36 -6.67
C ALA A 151 13.71 10.91 -5.23
N ASP A 152 14.43 11.53 -4.29
CA ASP A 152 14.15 11.42 -2.85
C ASP A 152 12.96 12.31 -2.52
N ALA A 153 11.81 11.70 -2.22
CA ALA A 153 10.54 12.38 -1.95
C ALA A 153 10.63 13.38 -0.79
N ALA A 154 11.38 13.03 0.25
CA ALA A 154 11.56 13.85 1.43
C ALA A 154 12.45 15.07 1.14
N ARG A 155 13.53 14.91 0.37
CA ARG A 155 14.39 16.04 -0.03
C ARG A 155 13.72 16.94 -1.05
N LEU A 156 13.17 16.37 -2.12
CA LEU A 156 12.45 17.13 -3.16
C LEU A 156 11.33 17.96 -2.52
N GLY A 157 10.56 17.35 -1.61
CA GLY A 157 9.52 18.05 -0.89
C GLY A 157 10.02 19.17 0.01
N ALA A 158 11.24 19.12 0.53
CA ALA A 158 11.80 20.17 1.39
C ALA A 158 12.34 21.32 0.55
N ASP A 159 13.06 20.99 -0.53
CA ASP A 159 13.59 21.97 -1.47
C ASP A 159 12.46 22.77 -2.11
N LEU A 160 11.35 22.12 -2.50
CA LEU A 160 10.20 22.82 -3.07
C LEU A 160 9.49 23.70 -2.02
N ASP A 161 9.38 23.26 -0.76
CA ASP A 161 8.75 24.01 0.33
C ASP A 161 9.50 25.32 0.60
N GLU A 162 10.83 25.26 0.62
CA GLU A 162 11.69 26.44 0.72
C GLU A 162 11.49 27.44 -0.44
N LEU A 163 11.11 26.95 -1.63
CA LEU A 163 10.76 27.80 -2.77
C LEU A 163 9.34 28.39 -2.65
N ALA A 164 8.41 27.69 -2.01
CA ALA A 164 7.01 28.05 -1.90
C ALA A 164 6.72 29.03 -0.75
N ASP A 165 7.43 28.88 0.38
CA ASP A 165 7.28 29.70 1.59
C ASP A 165 7.33 31.21 1.32
N PRO A 166 8.30 31.76 0.56
CA PRO A 166 8.41 33.21 0.35
C PRO A 166 7.25 33.82 -0.44
N VAL A 167 6.53 33.00 -1.20
CA VAL A 167 5.39 33.43 -2.04
C VAL A 167 4.04 32.98 -1.46
N GLY A 168 4.04 32.40 -0.25
CA GLY A 168 2.83 31.89 0.40
C GLY A 168 2.14 30.78 -0.38
N ALA A 169 2.88 30.05 -1.22
CA ALA A 169 2.31 28.92 -1.94
C ALA A 169 2.27 27.67 -1.05
N THR A 170 1.22 26.88 -1.20
CA THR A 170 1.05 25.61 -0.51
C THR A 170 1.53 24.48 -1.40
N ILE A 171 2.24 23.51 -0.79
CA ILE A 171 2.67 22.30 -1.48
C ILE A 171 1.83 21.12 -1.06
N GLU A 172 1.19 20.50 -2.03
CA GLU A 172 0.65 19.16 -1.91
C GLU A 172 1.70 18.17 -2.43
N ASN A 173 2.38 17.48 -1.52
CA ASN A 173 3.41 16.50 -1.85
C ASN A 173 2.86 15.08 -1.73
N GLY A 174 2.30 14.57 -2.85
CA GLY A 174 1.82 13.20 -2.92
C GLY A 174 2.90 12.19 -2.51
N LEU A 175 4.15 12.40 -2.92
CA LEU A 175 5.29 11.51 -2.63
C LEU A 175 5.56 11.28 -1.14
N ARG A 176 5.38 12.29 -0.29
CA ARG A 176 5.56 12.13 1.18
C ARG A 176 4.43 11.36 1.83
N THR A 177 3.19 11.60 1.39
CA THR A 177 2.03 10.82 1.85
C THR A 177 2.25 9.34 1.50
N TRP A 178 2.77 9.05 0.30
CA TRP A 178 3.12 7.70 -0.14
C TRP A 178 4.20 7.02 0.70
N GLU A 179 5.32 7.69 0.95
CA GLU A 179 6.43 7.13 1.73
C GLU A 179 5.99 6.81 3.17
N SER A 180 5.16 7.67 3.77
CA SER A 180 4.63 7.46 5.12
C SER A 180 3.66 6.27 5.20
N LEU A 181 2.87 6.01 4.15
CA LEU A 181 1.96 4.87 4.08
C LEU A 181 2.72 3.56 3.82
N ASP A 182 3.70 3.56 2.91
CA ASP A 182 4.51 2.38 2.64
C ASP A 182 5.33 1.97 3.86
N GLN A 183 5.90 2.94 4.59
CA GLN A 183 6.64 2.65 5.82
C GLN A 183 5.73 2.04 6.90
N GLN A 184 4.50 2.54 7.07
CA GLN A 184 3.53 1.98 8.02
C GLN A 184 3.12 0.55 7.65
N LEU A 185 2.79 0.31 6.38
CA LEU A 185 2.47 -1.03 5.87
C LEU A 185 3.65 -1.98 6.00
N GLY A 186 4.87 -1.48 5.77
CA GLY A 186 6.12 -2.21 6.01
C GLY A 186 6.26 -2.64 7.46
N ILE A 187 6.07 -1.74 8.42
CA ILE A 187 6.13 -2.06 9.86
C ILE A 187 5.10 -3.14 10.23
N TYR A 188 3.86 -3.03 9.74
CA TYR A 188 2.84 -4.06 9.98
C TYR A 188 3.23 -5.41 9.36
N THR A 189 3.76 -5.40 8.14
CA THR A 189 4.20 -6.61 7.43
C THR A 189 5.35 -7.29 8.18
N TRP A 190 6.38 -6.54 8.57
CA TRP A 190 7.53 -7.08 9.31
C TRP A 190 7.14 -7.57 10.70
N SER A 191 6.23 -6.87 11.38
CA SER A 191 5.70 -7.31 12.68
C SER A 191 4.91 -8.61 12.56
N ALA A 192 4.05 -8.73 11.54
CA ALA A 192 3.31 -9.95 11.26
C ALA A 192 4.24 -11.11 10.90
N LEU A 193 5.29 -10.86 10.10
CA LEU A 193 6.29 -11.86 9.73
C LEU A 193 7.12 -12.32 10.95
N GLY A 194 7.45 -11.39 11.85
CA GLY A 194 8.09 -11.70 13.13
C GLY A 194 7.22 -12.58 14.02
N LEU A 195 5.93 -12.24 14.16
CA LEU A 195 4.97 -13.05 14.92
C LEU A 195 4.77 -14.43 14.29
N LEU A 196 4.72 -14.51 12.95
CA LEU A 196 4.69 -15.77 12.22
C LEU A 196 5.91 -16.63 12.54
N GLY A 197 7.11 -16.04 12.57
CA GLY A 197 8.34 -16.73 12.96
C GLY A 197 8.25 -17.34 14.36
N ILE A 198 7.75 -16.59 15.34
CA ILE A 198 7.54 -17.08 16.72
C ILE A 198 6.52 -18.22 16.73
N ALA A 199 5.40 -18.08 16.02
CA ALA A 199 4.37 -19.12 15.93
C ALA A 199 4.93 -20.42 15.32
N VAL A 200 5.77 -20.31 14.28
CA VAL A 200 6.45 -21.47 13.69
C VAL A 200 7.35 -22.14 14.73
N VAL A 201 8.17 -21.40 15.47
CA VAL A 201 9.03 -21.98 16.53
C VAL A 201 8.22 -22.74 17.57
N ILE A 202 7.11 -22.17 18.06
CA ILE A 202 6.21 -22.82 19.02
C ILE A 202 5.64 -24.12 18.41
N ALA A 203 5.19 -24.08 17.17
CA ALA A 203 4.67 -25.26 16.47
C ALA A 203 5.73 -26.37 16.33
N LEU A 204 6.98 -26.02 16.01
CA LEU A 204 8.09 -26.99 15.90
C LEU A 204 8.40 -27.65 17.25
N ILE A 205 8.37 -26.90 18.35
CA ILE A 205 8.54 -27.44 19.70
C ILE A 205 7.39 -28.42 20.01
N GLY A 206 6.15 -28.05 19.67
CA GLY A 206 4.99 -28.93 19.80
C GLY A 206 5.17 -30.25 19.05
N ILE A 207 5.53 -30.19 17.77
CA ILE A 207 5.80 -31.38 16.93
C ILE A 207 6.90 -32.25 17.54
N ALA A 208 8.01 -31.63 17.99
CA ALA A 208 9.12 -32.36 18.60
C ALA A 208 8.70 -33.10 19.88
N ASN A 209 7.85 -32.48 20.70
CA ASN A 209 7.31 -33.09 21.92
C ASN A 209 6.37 -34.25 21.59
N THR A 210 5.45 -34.08 20.64
CA THR A 210 4.53 -35.14 20.23
C THR A 210 5.27 -36.35 19.65
N LEU A 211 6.25 -36.13 18.77
CA LEU A 211 7.08 -37.20 18.23
C LEU A 211 7.93 -37.88 19.31
N GLY A 212 8.49 -37.09 20.24
CA GLY A 212 9.24 -37.62 21.37
C GLY A 212 8.40 -38.55 22.24
N LEU A 213 7.15 -38.16 22.51
CA LEU A 213 6.21 -38.96 23.29
C LEU A 213 5.78 -40.23 22.55
N SER A 214 5.41 -40.13 21.27
CA SER A 214 5.05 -41.29 20.42
C SER A 214 6.17 -42.35 20.37
N VAL A 215 7.43 -41.90 20.29
CA VAL A 215 8.60 -42.79 20.30
C VAL A 215 8.74 -43.53 21.64
N LEU A 216 8.47 -42.86 22.76
CA LEU A 216 8.58 -43.47 24.09
C LEU A 216 7.47 -44.50 24.30
N GLU A 217 6.23 -44.18 23.95
CA GLU A 217 5.09 -45.08 24.05
C GLU A 217 5.26 -46.35 23.21
N ARG A 218 5.84 -46.22 22.00
CA ARG A 218 6.05 -47.33 21.06
C ARG A 218 7.45 -47.93 21.10
N ALA A 219 8.26 -47.56 22.10
CA ALA A 219 9.64 -48.02 22.22
C ALA A 219 9.75 -49.55 22.28
N ARG A 220 8.80 -50.22 22.94
CA ARG A 220 8.73 -51.69 23.05
C ARG A 220 8.46 -52.36 21.71
N GLU A 221 7.50 -51.84 20.95
CA GLU A 221 7.18 -52.32 19.60
C GLU A 221 8.38 -52.15 18.66
N HIS A 222 9.05 -51.01 18.73
CA HIS A 222 10.26 -50.74 17.94
C HIS A 222 11.44 -51.64 18.35
N ALA A 223 11.59 -51.95 19.63
CA ALA A 223 12.60 -52.89 20.12
C ALA A 223 12.33 -54.33 19.64
N MET A 224 11.07 -54.77 19.65
CA MET A 224 10.66 -56.08 19.17
C MET A 224 10.83 -56.22 17.65
N LEU A 225 10.45 -55.20 16.88
CA LEU A 225 10.71 -55.14 15.44
C LEU A 225 12.21 -55.18 15.12
N ARG A 226 13.05 -54.52 15.92
CA ARG A 226 14.51 -54.61 15.79
C ARG A 226 15.06 -56.01 16.12
N ALA A 227 14.46 -56.73 17.07
CA ALA A 227 14.82 -58.11 17.38
C ALA A 227 14.46 -59.07 16.23
N LEU A 228 13.43 -58.74 15.43
CA LEU A 228 13.03 -59.45 14.22
C LEU A 228 13.85 -59.04 12.96
N GLY A 229 14.92 -58.25 13.11
CA GLY A 229 15.86 -57.91 12.02
C GLY A 229 15.66 -56.53 11.38
N LEU A 230 14.79 -55.68 11.92
CA LEU A 230 14.54 -54.35 11.34
C LEU A 230 15.74 -53.41 11.56
N THR A 231 16.38 -52.99 10.48
CA THR A 231 17.58 -52.12 10.56
C THR A 231 17.26 -50.71 11.07
N ARG A 232 18.25 -50.03 11.67
CA ARG A 232 18.12 -48.63 12.14
C ARG A 232 17.70 -47.64 11.04
N ARG A 233 17.99 -47.95 9.76
CA ARG A 233 17.56 -47.14 8.61
C ARG A 233 16.06 -47.26 8.35
N HIS A 234 15.46 -48.45 8.51
CA HIS A 234 14.02 -48.64 8.34
C HIS A 234 13.23 -47.91 9.43
N LEU A 235 13.67 -47.99 10.68
CA LEU A 235 13.05 -47.25 11.79
C LEU A 235 13.11 -45.72 11.57
N ARG A 236 14.26 -45.20 11.12
CA ARG A 236 14.40 -43.76 10.80
C ARG A 236 13.49 -43.33 9.65
N ARG A 237 13.31 -44.15 8.61
CA ARG A 237 12.42 -43.84 7.49
C ARG A 237 10.96 -43.78 7.91
N MET A 238 10.54 -44.71 8.77
CA MET A 238 9.18 -44.75 9.31
C MET A 238 8.87 -43.50 10.14
N LEU A 239 9.74 -43.15 11.09
CA LEU A 239 9.59 -41.92 11.89
C LEU A 239 9.65 -40.65 11.04
N ALA A 240 10.50 -40.62 10.01
CA ALA A 240 10.53 -39.51 9.06
C ALA A 240 9.22 -39.40 8.27
N ALA A 241 8.62 -40.53 7.84
CA ALA A 241 7.35 -40.52 7.13
C ALA A 241 6.20 -40.02 8.02
N GLU A 242 6.19 -40.40 9.30
CA GLU A 242 5.19 -39.91 10.27
C GLU A 242 5.30 -38.39 10.47
N ALA A 243 6.53 -37.89 10.59
CA ALA A 243 6.78 -36.45 10.68
C ALA A 243 6.41 -35.68 9.40
N VAL A 244 6.72 -36.23 8.23
CA VAL A 244 6.32 -35.66 6.93
C VAL A 244 4.80 -35.54 6.87
N LEU A 245 4.09 -36.61 7.24
CA LEU A 245 2.62 -36.62 7.19
C LEU A 245 2.01 -35.56 8.12
N MET A 246 2.50 -35.45 9.36
CA MET A 246 2.05 -34.41 10.29
C MET A 246 2.35 -33.01 9.75
N SER A 247 3.55 -32.79 9.19
CA SER A 247 3.91 -31.50 8.61
C SER A 247 3.00 -31.13 7.44
N VAL A 248 2.74 -32.06 6.53
CA VAL A 248 1.86 -31.83 5.37
C VAL A 248 0.45 -31.48 5.81
N VAL A 249 -0.12 -32.23 6.77
CA VAL A 249 -1.46 -31.97 7.29
C VAL A 249 -1.53 -30.61 7.99
N ALA A 250 -0.56 -30.30 8.84
CA ALA A 250 -0.49 -29.02 9.56
C ALA A 250 -0.36 -27.84 8.58
N THR A 251 0.51 -27.94 7.58
CA THR A 251 0.70 -26.88 6.58
C THR A 251 -0.55 -26.72 5.71
N LEU A 252 -1.20 -27.81 5.30
CA LEU A 252 -2.43 -27.75 4.51
C LEU A 252 -3.57 -27.09 5.29
N LEU A 253 -3.84 -27.57 6.51
CA LEU A 253 -4.89 -27.01 7.36
C LEU A 253 -4.59 -25.55 7.74
N GLY A 254 -3.36 -25.24 8.13
CA GLY A 254 -2.93 -23.88 8.45
C GLY A 254 -3.09 -22.93 7.28
N THR A 255 -2.76 -23.37 6.06
CA THR A 255 -2.94 -22.57 4.84
C THR A 255 -4.42 -22.32 4.54
N VAL A 256 -5.25 -23.36 4.59
CA VAL A 256 -6.70 -23.24 4.33
C VAL A 256 -7.35 -22.29 5.34
N ILE A 257 -7.05 -22.47 6.63
CA ILE A 257 -7.58 -21.61 7.70
C ILE A 257 -7.05 -20.18 7.56
N GLY A 258 -5.76 -19.99 7.29
CA GLY A 258 -5.15 -18.68 7.11
C GLY A 258 -5.73 -17.91 5.93
N VAL A 259 -5.90 -18.56 4.78
CA VAL A 259 -6.57 -17.96 3.61
C VAL A 259 -8.04 -17.65 3.92
N GLY A 260 -8.73 -18.51 4.65
CA GLY A 260 -10.09 -18.27 5.12
C GLY A 260 -10.19 -17.02 6.00
N PHE A 261 -9.30 -16.86 6.98
CA PHE A 261 -9.25 -15.66 7.81
C PHE A 261 -8.91 -14.40 7.02
N ALA A 262 -7.96 -14.49 6.07
CA ALA A 262 -7.63 -13.37 5.20
C ALA A 262 -8.85 -12.93 4.36
N TRP A 263 -9.63 -13.89 3.84
CA TRP A 263 -10.84 -13.61 3.07
C TRP A 263 -11.94 -12.96 3.91
N VAL A 264 -12.19 -13.46 5.12
CA VAL A 264 -13.17 -12.86 6.05
C VAL A 264 -12.73 -11.45 6.47
N GLY A 265 -11.44 -11.27 6.77
CA GLY A 265 -10.87 -9.97 7.12
C GLY A 265 -11.06 -8.95 5.99
N TYR A 266 -10.73 -9.34 4.77
CA TYR A 266 -10.94 -8.51 3.58
C TYR A 266 -12.42 -8.13 3.40
N LYS A 267 -13.34 -9.08 3.48
CA LYS A 267 -14.79 -8.82 3.34
C LYS A 267 -15.35 -7.89 4.42
N THR A 268 -14.82 -7.98 5.64
CA THR A 268 -15.37 -7.27 6.80
C THR A 268 -14.79 -5.87 6.96
N PHE A 269 -13.47 -5.73 6.81
CA PHE A 269 -12.76 -4.48 7.06
C PHE A 269 -12.48 -3.70 5.78
N VAL A 270 -12.04 -4.38 4.71
CA VAL A 270 -11.58 -3.69 3.49
C VAL A 270 -12.74 -3.29 2.61
N THR A 271 -13.68 -4.19 2.31
CA THR A 271 -14.82 -3.87 1.42
C THR A 271 -15.75 -2.79 1.98
N ARG A 272 -15.74 -2.58 3.31
CA ARG A 272 -16.50 -1.49 3.96
C ARG A 272 -15.82 -0.12 3.86
N ALA A 273 -14.48 -0.11 3.79
CA ALA A 273 -13.69 1.11 3.70
C ALA A 273 -13.38 1.50 2.24
N LEU A 274 -13.19 0.51 1.37
CA LEU A 274 -12.79 0.65 -0.02
C LEU A 274 -13.68 -0.25 -0.89
N SER A 275 -14.65 0.34 -1.59
CA SER A 275 -15.66 -0.40 -2.37
C SER A 275 -15.08 -1.12 -3.60
N ASP A 276 -13.96 -0.65 -4.14
CA ASP A 276 -13.31 -1.20 -5.35
C ASP A 276 -11.98 -1.95 -5.09
N ALA A 277 -11.62 -2.20 -3.83
CA ALA A 277 -10.41 -2.96 -3.53
C ALA A 277 -10.59 -4.43 -3.97
N SER A 278 -9.70 -4.99 -4.78
CA SER A 278 -9.71 -6.42 -5.17
C SER A 278 -8.73 -7.23 -4.33
N MET A 279 -9.15 -8.36 -3.76
CA MET A 279 -8.23 -9.27 -3.05
C MET A 279 -7.40 -10.10 -4.05
N GLN A 280 -6.10 -9.88 -4.07
CA GLN A 280 -5.15 -10.68 -4.85
C GLN A 280 -4.29 -11.51 -3.89
N ILE A 281 -4.33 -12.83 -4.04
CA ILE A 281 -3.51 -13.74 -3.24
C ILE A 281 -2.18 -13.94 -3.97
N PRO A 282 -1.03 -13.56 -3.38
CA PRO A 282 0.28 -13.78 -3.99
C PRO A 282 0.66 -15.26 -3.85
N TRP A 283 0.15 -16.10 -4.77
CA TRP A 283 0.35 -17.55 -4.75
C TRP A 283 1.81 -17.97 -4.69
N LEU A 284 2.71 -17.21 -5.35
CA LEU A 284 4.14 -17.47 -5.34
C LEU A 284 4.73 -17.30 -3.92
N SER A 285 4.50 -16.14 -3.29
CA SER A 285 4.98 -15.86 -1.94
C SER A 285 4.38 -16.82 -0.91
N LEU A 286 3.09 -17.14 -1.04
CA LEU A 286 2.43 -18.14 -0.21
C LEU A 286 3.07 -19.51 -0.40
N GLY A 287 3.38 -19.91 -1.63
CA GLY A 287 4.09 -21.15 -1.95
C GLY A 287 5.48 -21.21 -1.30
N VAL A 288 6.23 -20.10 -1.31
CA VAL A 288 7.54 -20.00 -0.64
C VAL A 288 7.40 -20.16 0.87
N VAL A 289 6.43 -19.49 1.50
CA VAL A 289 6.18 -19.61 2.96
C VAL A 289 5.79 -21.04 3.33
N VAL A 290 4.89 -21.65 2.55
CA VAL A 290 4.47 -23.06 2.72
C VAL A 290 5.66 -24.01 2.60
N LEU A 291 6.53 -23.80 1.62
CA LEU A 291 7.75 -24.59 1.42
C LEU A 291 8.70 -24.45 2.62
N ILE A 292 8.97 -23.22 3.07
CA ILE A 292 9.84 -22.94 4.22
C ILE A 292 9.26 -23.57 5.49
N ALA A 293 7.97 -23.42 5.74
CA ALA A 293 7.29 -24.01 6.90
C ALA A 293 7.35 -25.54 6.87
N GLY A 294 7.12 -26.16 5.71
CA GLY A 294 7.25 -27.60 5.54
C GLY A 294 8.68 -28.11 5.76
N MET A 295 9.68 -27.42 5.22
CA MET A 295 11.08 -27.74 5.48
C MET A 295 11.45 -27.59 6.95
N ALA A 296 10.94 -26.54 7.62
CA ALA A 296 11.14 -26.33 9.05
C ALA A 296 10.52 -27.47 9.89
N GLY A 297 9.31 -27.91 9.55
CA GLY A 297 8.65 -29.06 10.17
C GLY A 297 9.47 -30.35 10.03
N LEU A 298 9.99 -30.62 8.84
CA LEU A 298 10.87 -31.76 8.57
C LEU A 298 12.16 -31.69 9.40
N LEU A 299 12.79 -30.51 9.49
CA LEU A 299 14.01 -30.30 10.26
C LEU A 299 13.79 -30.49 11.76
N ALA A 300 12.67 -30.04 12.30
CA ALA A 300 12.33 -30.23 13.72
C ALA A 300 12.21 -31.71 14.10
N ALA A 301 11.74 -32.56 13.18
CA ALA A 301 11.62 -34.00 13.41
C ALA A 301 12.96 -34.76 13.41
N VAL A 302 14.05 -34.16 12.90
CA VAL A 302 15.37 -34.82 12.82
C VAL A 302 15.95 -35.11 14.21
N LEU A 303 15.77 -34.20 15.16
CA LEU A 303 16.29 -34.32 16.54
C LEU A 303 15.63 -35.49 17.31
N PRO A 304 14.29 -35.57 17.41
CA PRO A 304 13.62 -36.71 18.04
C PRO A 304 13.92 -38.03 17.32
N ALA A 305 13.89 -38.06 15.98
CA ALA A 305 14.18 -39.27 15.21
C ALA A 305 15.62 -39.78 15.44
N ARG A 306 16.59 -38.87 15.64
CA ARG A 306 17.96 -39.23 16.02
C ARG A 306 18.05 -39.78 17.44
N ARG A 307 17.33 -39.19 18.40
CA ARG A 307 17.27 -39.70 19.78
C ARG A 307 16.65 -41.10 19.84
N ALA A 308 15.51 -41.30 19.16
CA ALA A 308 14.83 -42.60 19.04
C ALA A 308 15.75 -43.70 18.50
N ALA A 309 16.51 -43.40 17.45
CA ALA A 309 17.39 -44.38 16.79
C ALA A 309 18.61 -44.79 17.64
N ARG A 310 18.94 -44.03 18.70
CA ARG A 310 20.05 -44.33 19.63
C ARG A 310 19.65 -45.20 20.81
N VAL A 311 18.35 -45.37 21.08
CA VAL A 311 17.88 -46.26 22.14
C VAL A 311 18.27 -47.71 21.80
N THR A 312 18.94 -48.39 22.73
CA THR A 312 19.40 -49.77 22.56
C THR A 312 18.27 -50.75 22.87
N PRO A 313 18.18 -51.91 22.16
CA PRO A 313 17.07 -52.87 22.36
C PRO A 313 16.99 -53.40 23.79
N ALA A 314 18.14 -53.59 24.44
CA ALA A 314 18.24 -54.02 25.82
C ALA A 314 17.63 -53.01 26.80
N ALA A 315 17.81 -51.71 26.55
CA ALA A 315 17.20 -50.66 27.37
C ALA A 315 15.68 -50.53 27.12
N GLY A 316 15.21 -50.80 25.90
CA GLY A 316 13.77 -50.75 25.58
C GLY A 316 12.94 -51.90 26.19
N LEU A 317 13.58 -53.02 26.55
CA LEU A 317 12.92 -54.15 27.20
C LEU A 317 12.92 -54.05 28.73
N SER A 318 13.74 -53.17 29.31
CA SER A 318 13.93 -52.99 30.76
C SER A 318 13.30 -51.71 31.32
N LEU A 319 12.52 -50.97 30.53
CA LEU A 319 11.77 -49.80 31.00
C LEU A 319 10.48 -50.30 31.68
N ASP A 320 10.50 -50.33 33.01
CA ASP A 320 9.32 -50.28 33.91
C ASP A 320 9.00 -48.82 34.24
#